data_AF-A0A1A2KPJ1-F1
#
_entry.id   AF-A0A1A2KPJ1-F1
#
_cell.length_a   1.000
_cell.length_b   1.000
_cell.length_c   1.000
_cell.angle_alpha   90.00
_cell.angle_beta   90.00
_cell.angle_gamma   90.00
#
_symmetry.space_group_name_H-M   'P 1'
#
loop_
_entity.id
_entity.type
_entity.pdbx_description
1 polymer ?
#
loop_
_entity_poly.entity_id
_entity_poly.type
_entity_poly.pdbx_seq_one_letter_code
_entity_poly.pdbx_strand_id
1 'polypeptide(L)'
;MAGLTESTRAAEFSEGSPSEDGDVSDTTQPIRVPVADQERSPEPPPAERRIGIGWLVGGGLGSLAIVWFLVFSPGERGSKAEWFFGAVIFVVVVVTMWLTLTVQRQARHDIAQADERLRRELAAADERSAAELALTQKWHRAEIQAQQKLHRAELVAQRELARIERNNLLEQLQKQAMIEVSRAVGAHTRMLATLWSEAATQLRNPDRAEREAAMNAIFGQISQVVNDVSVELDNAHLLSQDDRLQDALNRVNDAVLMAIQVAEELHADVVEGRTPDTNPIPAVQHLLHERATAARRLAWSLLRTGLEDSLEDSTGALSGNLGTGTRPGA
;
A
#
# COMPACT_ATOMS: atom_id res chain seq x y z
N MET A 1 -2.22 -57.69 1.36
CA MET A 1 -1.12 -56.87 1.89
C MET A 1 -1.67 -55.45 2.00
N ALA A 2 -2.19 -55.06 3.17
CA ALA A 2 -1.43 -54.47 4.28
C ALA A 2 -0.87 -53.09 3.88
N GLY A 3 -1.22 -51.96 4.49
CA GLY A 3 -2.06 -51.66 5.64
C GLY A 3 -1.73 -50.25 6.15
N LEU A 4 -2.70 -49.63 6.84
CA LEU A 4 -2.58 -48.77 8.03
C LEU A 4 -1.61 -47.56 7.98
N THR A 5 -2.03 -46.34 8.29
CA THR A 5 -2.49 -45.97 9.63
C THR A 5 -3.28 -44.65 9.65
N GLU A 6 -4.38 -44.70 10.41
CA GLU A 6 -5.04 -43.57 11.08
C GLU A 6 -4.13 -43.01 12.19
N SER A 7 -4.30 -41.73 12.55
CA SER A 7 -4.34 -41.37 13.97
C SER A 7 -5.01 -40.02 14.20
N THR A 8 -6.27 -40.11 14.60
CA THR A 8 -7.01 -39.06 15.30
C THR A 8 -6.89 -39.37 16.78
N ARG A 9 -6.53 -38.39 17.62
CA ARG A 9 -6.91 -38.42 19.04
C ARG A 9 -7.10 -37.03 19.61
N ALA A 10 -8.35 -36.74 19.92
CA ALA A 10 -8.80 -35.69 20.82
C ALA A 10 -8.49 -36.06 22.28
N ALA A 11 -8.29 -35.03 23.11
CA ALA A 11 -8.57 -35.08 24.53
C ALA A 11 -9.13 -33.71 24.95
N GLU A 12 -10.34 -33.75 25.49
CA GLU A 12 -11.06 -32.64 26.10
C GLU A 12 -10.75 -32.53 27.61
N PHE A 13 -11.15 -31.38 28.17
CA PHE A 13 -11.53 -31.07 29.56
C PHE A 13 -10.46 -30.81 30.64
N SER A 14 -10.49 -29.58 31.19
CA SER A 14 -10.82 -29.24 32.60
C SER A 14 -10.61 -27.72 32.82
N GLU A 15 -11.69 -26.92 32.82
CA GLU A 15 -12.40 -26.34 33.99
C GLU A 15 -11.63 -25.29 34.83
N GLY A 16 -12.13 -24.04 34.79
CA GLY A 16 -12.42 -23.27 36.00
C GLY A 16 -11.55 -22.04 36.35
N SER A 17 -12.01 -20.83 35.99
CA SER A 17 -12.40 -19.77 36.96
C SER A 17 -12.63 -18.39 36.29
N PRO A 18 -13.44 -17.50 36.92
CA PRO A 18 -14.24 -16.49 36.24
C PRO A 18 -13.62 -15.08 36.30
N SER A 19 -13.94 -14.23 35.32
CA SER A 19 -13.94 -12.79 35.53
C SER A 19 -15.05 -12.15 34.72
N GLU A 20 -15.97 -11.54 35.47
CA GLU A 20 -16.96 -10.57 35.01
C GLU A 20 -16.30 -9.31 34.44
N ASP A 21 -17.14 -8.58 33.69
CA ASP A 21 -17.08 -7.17 33.30
C ASP A 21 -16.16 -6.73 32.15
N GLY A 22 -16.81 -6.44 31.03
CA GLY A 22 -16.25 -5.78 29.85
C GLY A 22 -17.26 -5.71 28.70
N ASP A 23 -18.44 -5.17 28.98
CA ASP A 23 -19.48 -4.81 28.01
C ASP A 23 -18.92 -3.86 26.92
N VAL A 24 -18.62 -4.39 25.74
CA VAL A 24 -18.58 -3.62 24.48
C VAL A 24 -19.15 -4.51 23.38
N SER A 25 -20.48 -4.49 23.28
CA SER A 25 -21.21 -4.98 22.14
C SER A 25 -20.93 -4.07 20.93
N ASP A 26 -19.90 -4.39 20.14
CA ASP A 26 -19.68 -3.74 18.84
C ASP A 26 -20.66 -4.34 17.82
N THR A 27 -21.90 -3.87 17.97
CA THR A 27 -23.03 -4.17 17.10
C THR A 27 -22.75 -3.50 15.76
N THR A 28 -22.30 -4.30 14.78
CA THR A 28 -22.26 -3.91 13.37
C THR A 28 -23.63 -3.37 12.98
N GLN A 29 -23.78 -2.04 12.93
CA GLN A 29 -24.98 -1.40 12.44
C GLN A 29 -25.12 -1.73 10.94
N PRO A 30 -26.19 -2.42 10.51
CA PRO A 30 -26.52 -2.42 9.10
C PRO A 30 -26.90 -1.00 8.70
N ILE A 31 -26.24 -0.50 7.66
CA ILE A 31 -26.56 0.75 6.98
C ILE A 31 -28.08 0.79 6.75
N ARG A 32 -28.75 1.77 7.40
CA ARG A 32 -30.16 2.05 7.17
C ARG A 32 -30.32 2.53 5.74
N VAL A 33 -30.80 1.64 4.87
CA VAL A 33 -31.39 2.01 3.59
C VAL A 33 -32.58 2.93 3.92
N PRO A 34 -32.66 4.16 3.38
CA PRO A 34 -33.84 4.98 3.55
C PRO A 34 -35.03 4.22 2.95
N VAL A 35 -35.96 3.86 3.83
CA VAL A 35 -37.30 3.41 3.49
C VAL A 35 -37.90 4.51 2.62
N ALA A 36 -38.07 4.21 1.33
CA ALA A 36 -38.87 5.03 0.45
C ALA A 36 -40.30 4.99 0.98
N ASP A 37 -40.72 6.11 1.55
CA ASP A 37 -42.13 6.40 1.78
C ASP A 37 -42.87 6.31 0.44
N GLN A 38 -43.95 5.54 0.48
CA GLN A 38 -45.24 5.92 -0.09
C GLN A 38 -45.29 6.17 -1.61
N GLU A 39 -45.81 5.19 -2.35
CA GLU A 39 -46.97 5.51 -3.19
C GLU A 39 -47.89 4.30 -3.32
N ARG A 40 -49.09 4.48 -2.75
CA ARG A 40 -50.31 3.71 -2.98
C ARG A 40 -50.34 3.17 -4.41
N SER A 41 -50.40 1.85 -4.55
CA SER A 41 -50.85 1.24 -5.80
C SER A 41 -52.14 1.93 -6.24
N PRO A 42 -52.21 2.44 -7.48
CA PRO A 42 -53.46 2.97 -7.99
C PRO A 42 -54.48 1.82 -7.99
N GLU A 43 -55.59 2.05 -7.29
CA GLU A 43 -56.78 1.20 -7.40
C GLU A 43 -57.05 0.95 -8.89
N PRO A 44 -57.34 -0.30 -9.28
CA PRO A 44 -57.75 -0.57 -10.65
C PRO A 44 -58.98 0.31 -10.94
N PRO A 45 -59.00 1.05 -12.06
CA PRO A 45 -60.17 1.84 -12.40
C PRO A 45 -61.39 0.91 -12.44
N PRO A 46 -62.54 1.31 -11.89
CA PRO A 46 -63.74 0.50 -11.93
C PRO A 46 -64.01 0.19 -13.39
N ALA A 47 -64.03 -1.11 -13.72
CA ALA A 47 -64.39 -1.60 -15.04
C ALA A 47 -65.69 -0.92 -15.45
N GLU A 48 -65.55 0.11 -16.30
CA GLU A 48 -66.65 0.92 -16.76
C GLU A 48 -67.51 0.00 -17.60
N ARG A 49 -68.61 -0.42 -16.97
CA ARG A 49 -69.62 -1.34 -17.44
C ARG A 49 -70.36 -0.70 -18.62
N ARG A 50 -69.68 -0.47 -19.74
CA ARG A 50 -70.29 -0.14 -21.04
C ARG A 50 -70.69 -1.41 -21.79
N ILE A 51 -71.32 -2.33 -21.05
CA ILE A 51 -72.24 -3.31 -21.64
C ILE A 51 -73.60 -2.61 -21.59
N GLY A 52 -73.89 -1.78 -22.58
CA GLY A 52 -75.13 -1.02 -22.55
C GLY A 52 -75.40 -0.27 -23.82
N ILE A 53 -76.61 -0.44 -24.33
CA ILE A 53 -77.28 0.36 -25.37
C ILE A 53 -77.03 -0.11 -26.81
N GLY A 54 -75.80 -0.45 -27.23
CA GLY A 54 -75.55 -0.83 -28.63
C GLY A 54 -76.28 -2.11 -29.10
N TRP A 55 -76.40 -3.11 -28.23
CA TRP A 55 -77.00 -4.41 -28.59
C TRP A 55 -78.55 -4.39 -28.62
N LEU A 56 -79.18 -3.51 -27.82
CA LEU A 56 -80.65 -3.41 -27.74
C LEU A 56 -81.26 -2.73 -28.98
N VAL A 57 -80.57 -1.76 -29.57
CA VAL A 57 -81.07 -1.06 -30.78
C VAL A 57 -80.95 -1.96 -32.02
N GLY A 58 -79.90 -2.78 -32.13
CA GLY A 58 -79.72 -3.72 -33.24
C GLY A 58 -80.70 -4.89 -33.23
N GLY A 59 -80.98 -5.46 -32.06
CA GLY A 59 -81.98 -6.53 -31.92
C GLY A 59 -83.41 -6.05 -32.18
N GLY A 60 -83.75 -4.83 -31.74
CA GLY A 60 -85.07 -4.23 -31.93
C GLY A 60 -85.40 -3.91 -33.38
N LEU A 61 -84.45 -3.32 -34.13
CA LEU A 61 -84.65 -3.04 -35.56
C LEU A 61 -84.72 -4.32 -36.41
N GLY A 62 -83.94 -5.35 -36.05
CA GLY A 62 -83.99 -6.65 -36.71
C GLY A 62 -85.34 -7.35 -36.54
N SER A 63 -85.92 -7.35 -35.33
CA SER A 63 -87.23 -7.97 -35.10
C SER A 63 -88.36 -7.20 -35.79
N LEU A 64 -88.29 -5.86 -35.78
CA LEU A 64 -89.28 -5.02 -36.45
C LEU A 64 -89.25 -5.21 -37.98
N ALA A 65 -88.07 -5.37 -38.57
CA ALA A 65 -87.93 -5.65 -40.01
C ALA A 65 -88.49 -7.04 -40.38
N ILE A 66 -88.28 -8.06 -39.53
CA ILE A 66 -88.83 -9.42 -39.74
C ILE A 66 -90.36 -9.40 -39.63
N VAL A 67 -90.91 -8.73 -38.63
CA VAL A 67 -92.37 -8.58 -38.44
C VAL A 67 -92.99 -7.77 -39.59
N TRP A 68 -92.36 -6.69 -40.01
CA TRP A 68 -92.81 -5.87 -41.14
C TRP A 68 -92.82 -6.68 -42.45
N PHE A 69 -91.77 -7.46 -42.71
CA PHE A 69 -91.65 -8.27 -43.91
C PHE A 69 -92.65 -9.46 -43.94
N LEU A 70 -92.98 -10.02 -42.77
CA LEU A 70 -94.03 -11.05 -42.59
C LEU A 70 -95.43 -10.51 -42.91
N VAL A 71 -95.71 -9.26 -42.55
CA VAL A 71 -97.04 -8.65 -42.74
C VAL A 71 -97.24 -8.15 -44.18
N PHE A 72 -96.17 -7.71 -44.85
CA PHE A 72 -96.28 -7.03 -46.16
C PHE A 72 -95.83 -7.84 -47.39
N SER A 73 -95.49 -9.12 -47.29
CA SER A 73 -95.10 -9.93 -48.47
C SER A 73 -96.28 -10.70 -49.10
N PRO A 74 -96.75 -10.31 -50.30
CA PRO A 74 -97.74 -11.08 -51.05
C PRO A 74 -97.01 -12.15 -51.87
N GLY A 75 -97.24 -13.44 -51.57
CA GLY A 75 -96.55 -14.53 -52.27
C GLY A 75 -97.30 -15.85 -52.22
N GLU A 76 -97.49 -16.44 -53.40
CA GLU A 76 -98.15 -17.71 -53.69
C GLU A 76 -97.48 -18.90 -52.97
N ARG A 77 -98.26 -19.97 -52.76
CA ARG A 77 -98.05 -21.02 -51.73
C ARG A 77 -96.90 -22.03 -52.00
N GLY A 78 -95.90 -21.71 -52.82
CA GLY A 78 -94.74 -22.58 -53.08
C GLY A 78 -93.45 -22.04 -52.47
N SER A 79 -92.96 -22.67 -51.39
CA SER A 79 -91.65 -22.43 -50.73
C SER A 79 -91.44 -21.07 -50.02
N LYS A 80 -92.35 -20.68 -49.13
CA LYS A 80 -92.12 -19.55 -48.19
C LYS A 80 -90.93 -19.78 -47.25
N ALA A 81 -90.64 -21.03 -46.89
CA ALA A 81 -89.58 -21.36 -45.93
C ALA A 81 -88.16 -21.04 -46.44
N GLU A 82 -87.88 -21.18 -47.74
CA GLU A 82 -86.57 -20.86 -48.33
C GLU A 82 -86.24 -19.37 -48.26
N TRP A 83 -87.22 -18.49 -48.52
CA TRP A 83 -87.02 -17.03 -48.45
C TRP A 83 -86.76 -16.54 -47.02
N PHE A 84 -87.44 -17.10 -46.02
CA PHE A 84 -87.18 -16.75 -44.61
C PHE A 84 -85.79 -17.20 -44.16
N PHE A 85 -85.37 -18.40 -44.56
CA PHE A 85 -84.05 -18.91 -44.23
C PHE A 85 -82.94 -18.04 -44.85
N GLY A 86 -83.10 -17.64 -46.11
CA GLY A 86 -82.17 -16.72 -46.79
C GLY A 86 -82.09 -15.35 -46.12
N ALA A 87 -83.23 -14.76 -45.74
CA ALA A 87 -83.27 -13.44 -45.10
C ALA A 87 -82.63 -13.44 -43.70
N VAL A 88 -82.90 -14.47 -42.89
CA VAL A 88 -82.32 -14.60 -41.54
C VAL A 88 -80.80 -14.78 -41.63
N ILE A 89 -80.31 -15.64 -42.52
CA ILE A 89 -78.86 -15.83 -42.74
C ILE A 89 -78.22 -14.52 -43.20
N PHE A 90 -78.84 -13.78 -44.11
CA PHE A 90 -78.30 -12.51 -44.57
C PHE A 90 -78.19 -11.48 -43.45
N VAL A 91 -79.21 -11.34 -42.60
CA VAL A 91 -79.16 -10.45 -41.43
C VAL A 91 -78.05 -10.87 -40.46
N VAL A 92 -77.90 -12.17 -40.18
CA VAL A 92 -76.82 -12.67 -39.32
C VAL A 92 -75.44 -12.36 -39.92
N VAL A 93 -75.25 -12.51 -41.23
CA VAL A 93 -73.97 -12.20 -41.91
C VAL A 93 -73.68 -10.69 -41.88
N VAL A 94 -74.68 -9.84 -42.13
CA VAL A 94 -74.49 -8.38 -42.07
C VAL A 94 -74.19 -7.92 -40.64
N VAL A 95 -74.89 -8.45 -39.64
CA VAL A 95 -74.65 -8.12 -38.23
C VAL A 95 -73.27 -8.62 -37.78
N THR A 96 -72.89 -9.84 -38.14
CA THR A 96 -71.55 -10.36 -37.79
C THR A 96 -70.45 -9.55 -38.47
N MET A 97 -70.57 -9.22 -39.75
CA MET A 97 -69.59 -8.38 -40.46
C MET A 97 -69.51 -6.97 -39.85
N TRP A 98 -70.65 -6.37 -39.50
CA TRP A 98 -70.68 -5.09 -38.80
C TRP A 98 -69.98 -5.17 -37.43
N LEU A 99 -70.31 -6.18 -36.64
CA LEU A 99 -69.75 -6.39 -35.31
C LEU A 99 -68.22 -6.62 -35.40
N THR A 100 -67.77 -7.42 -36.36
CA THR A 100 -66.34 -7.58 -36.67
C THR A 100 -65.67 -6.27 -37.07
N LEU A 101 -66.27 -5.47 -37.95
CA LEU A 101 -65.70 -4.17 -38.36
C LEU A 101 -65.63 -3.17 -37.20
N THR A 102 -66.63 -3.15 -36.31
CA THR A 102 -66.61 -2.27 -35.13
C THR A 102 -65.57 -2.69 -34.11
N VAL A 103 -65.44 -3.99 -33.83
CA VAL A 103 -64.40 -4.53 -32.93
C VAL A 103 -63.01 -4.29 -33.50
N GLN A 104 -62.82 -4.46 -34.81
CA GLN A 104 -61.55 -4.15 -35.46
C GLN A 104 -61.21 -2.65 -35.40
N ARG A 105 -62.19 -1.76 -35.56
CA ARG A 105 -61.96 -0.31 -35.42
C ARG A 105 -61.60 0.07 -34.00
N GLN A 106 -62.27 -0.50 -33.00
CA GLN A 106 -62.00 -0.22 -31.59
C GLN A 106 -60.63 -0.77 -31.18
N ALA A 107 -60.32 -2.02 -31.55
CA ALA A 107 -59.00 -2.60 -31.34
C ALA A 107 -57.88 -1.77 -31.97
N ARG A 108 -58.08 -1.23 -33.18
CA ARG A 108 -57.08 -0.34 -33.82
C ARG A 108 -56.89 0.97 -33.06
N HIS A 109 -57.95 1.56 -32.51
CA HIS A 109 -57.83 2.79 -31.71
C HIS A 109 -57.18 2.51 -30.35
N ASP A 110 -57.53 1.41 -29.69
CA ASP A 110 -56.96 1.02 -28.40
C ASP A 110 -55.47 0.67 -28.54
N ILE A 111 -55.08 -0.02 -29.62
CA ILE A 111 -53.67 -0.29 -29.96
C ILE A 111 -52.91 1.02 -30.19
N ALA A 112 -53.49 1.98 -30.92
CA ALA A 112 -52.85 3.28 -31.17
C ALA A 112 -52.70 4.11 -29.87
N GLN A 113 -53.70 4.07 -28.98
CA GLN A 113 -53.61 4.75 -27.69
C GLN A 113 -52.64 4.08 -26.72
N ALA A 114 -52.57 2.74 -26.73
CA ALA A 114 -51.60 1.99 -25.93
C ALA A 114 -50.17 2.23 -26.42
N ASP A 115 -49.93 2.23 -27.73
CA ASP A 115 -48.61 2.56 -28.32
C ASP A 115 -48.18 3.98 -27.93
N GLU A 116 -49.08 4.95 -28.04
CA GLU A 116 -48.78 6.33 -27.67
C GLU A 116 -48.53 6.51 -26.15
N ARG A 117 -49.21 5.76 -25.28
CA ARG A 117 -48.91 5.76 -23.83
C ARG A 117 -47.57 5.11 -23.54
N LEU A 118 -47.28 3.97 -24.16
CA LEU A 118 -45.98 3.28 -24.02
C LEU A 118 -44.84 4.17 -24.49
N ARG A 119 -45.00 4.91 -25.60
CA ARG A 119 -43.97 5.84 -26.07
C ARG A 119 -43.68 6.96 -25.07
N ARG A 120 -44.71 7.49 -24.40
CA ARG A 120 -44.52 8.52 -23.37
C ARG A 120 -43.89 7.96 -22.10
N GLU A 121 -44.31 6.77 -21.68
CA GLU A 121 -43.75 6.09 -20.50
C GLU A 121 -42.29 5.70 -20.74
N LEU A 122 -41.96 5.19 -21.94
CA LEU A 122 -40.58 4.93 -22.36
C LEU A 122 -39.75 6.21 -22.39
N ALA A 123 -40.27 7.29 -22.98
CA ALA A 123 -39.56 8.57 -23.00
C ALA A 123 -39.28 9.11 -21.58
N ALA A 124 -40.24 8.99 -20.66
CA ALA A 124 -40.07 9.40 -19.28
C ALA A 124 -39.10 8.49 -18.49
N ALA A 125 -39.12 7.18 -18.77
CA ALA A 125 -38.20 6.22 -18.17
C ALA A 125 -36.75 6.43 -18.68
N ASP A 126 -36.59 6.67 -19.98
CA ASP A 126 -35.30 6.97 -20.60
C ASP A 126 -34.70 8.24 -20.01
N GLU A 127 -35.49 9.31 -19.82
CA GLU A 127 -35.02 10.55 -19.20
C GLU A 127 -34.53 10.33 -17.76
N ARG A 128 -35.26 9.55 -16.95
CA ARG A 128 -34.85 9.21 -15.57
C ARG A 128 -33.58 8.36 -15.57
N SER A 129 -33.49 7.36 -16.44
CA SER A 129 -32.31 6.51 -16.57
C SER A 129 -31.08 7.32 -17.00
N ALA A 130 -31.24 8.28 -17.91
CA ALA A 130 -30.17 9.16 -18.35
C ALA A 130 -29.67 10.07 -17.21
N ALA A 131 -30.58 10.59 -16.39
CA ALA A 131 -30.23 11.38 -15.21
C ALA A 131 -29.47 10.56 -14.15
N GLU A 132 -29.93 9.34 -13.85
CA GLU A 132 -29.27 8.44 -12.91
C GLU A 132 -27.88 8.01 -13.39
N LEU A 133 -27.73 7.71 -14.69
CA LEU A 133 -26.43 7.42 -15.29
C LEU A 133 -25.48 8.63 -15.23
N ALA A 134 -25.98 9.85 -15.45
CA ALA A 134 -25.18 11.05 -15.34
C ALA A 134 -24.69 11.29 -13.89
N LEU A 135 -25.52 10.99 -12.88
CA LEU A 135 -25.15 11.08 -11.48
C LEU A 135 -24.12 10.02 -11.09
N THR A 136 -24.36 8.75 -11.42
CA THR A 136 -23.43 7.66 -11.12
C THR A 136 -22.07 7.87 -11.79
N GLN A 137 -22.03 8.38 -13.03
CA GLN A 137 -20.78 8.76 -13.68
C GLN A 137 -20.03 9.87 -12.93
N LYS A 138 -20.75 10.89 -12.41
CA LYS A 138 -20.12 11.96 -11.61
C LYS A 138 -19.53 11.41 -10.32
N TRP A 139 -20.27 10.56 -9.61
CA TRP A 139 -19.79 9.89 -8.39
C TRP A 139 -18.57 9.01 -8.67
N HIS A 140 -18.62 8.18 -9.71
CA HIS A 140 -17.50 7.32 -10.05
C HIS A 140 -16.24 8.11 -10.45
N ARG A 141 -16.40 9.22 -11.19
CA ARG A 141 -15.28 10.13 -11.49
C ARG A 141 -14.71 10.77 -10.24
N ALA A 142 -15.55 11.23 -9.32
CA ALA A 142 -15.11 11.82 -8.06
C ALA A 142 -14.35 10.80 -7.19
N GLU A 143 -14.85 9.57 -7.11
CA GLU A 143 -14.22 8.47 -6.38
C GLU A 143 -12.84 8.12 -6.95
N ILE A 144 -12.74 7.94 -8.28
CA ILE A 144 -11.44 7.67 -8.93
C ILE A 144 -10.45 8.81 -8.67
N GLN A 145 -10.90 10.06 -8.73
CA GLN A 145 -10.04 11.21 -8.45
C GLN A 145 -9.59 11.26 -6.99
N ALA A 146 -10.47 10.91 -6.05
CA ALA A 146 -10.12 10.81 -4.63
C ALA A 146 -9.10 9.70 -4.39
N GLN A 147 -9.33 8.50 -4.93
CA GLN A 147 -8.41 7.36 -4.83
C GLN A 147 -7.05 7.67 -5.47
N GLN A 148 -7.01 8.32 -6.63
CA GLN A 148 -5.76 8.74 -7.26
C GLN A 148 -5.00 9.75 -6.41
N LYS A 149 -5.68 10.70 -5.77
CA LYS A 149 -5.04 11.68 -4.88
C LYS A 149 -4.49 10.99 -3.63
N LEU A 150 -5.26 10.09 -3.02
CA LEU A 150 -4.81 9.30 -1.86
C LEU A 150 -3.60 8.44 -2.21
N HIS A 151 -3.66 7.70 -3.31
CA HIS A 151 -2.55 6.85 -3.74
C HIS A 151 -1.28 7.68 -4.05
N ARG A 152 -1.42 8.87 -4.65
CA ARG A 152 -0.28 9.77 -4.84
C ARG A 152 0.30 10.27 -3.51
N ALA A 153 -0.54 10.64 -2.56
CA ALA A 153 -0.09 11.07 -1.24
C ALA A 153 0.62 9.93 -0.49
N GLU A 154 0.09 8.72 -0.57
CA GLU A 154 0.70 7.52 0.00
C GLU A 154 2.05 7.20 -0.64
N LEU A 155 2.17 7.27 -1.98
CA LEU A 155 3.45 7.06 -2.67
C LEU A 155 4.49 8.12 -2.29
N VAL A 156 4.09 9.36 -2.03
CA VAL A 156 5.00 10.40 -1.52
C VAL A 156 5.43 10.07 -0.09
N ALA A 157 4.50 9.70 0.78
CA ALA A 157 4.81 9.30 2.15
C ALA A 157 5.78 8.08 2.20
N GLN A 158 5.55 7.07 1.37
CA GLN A 158 6.43 5.90 1.27
C GLN A 158 7.83 6.26 0.75
N ARG A 159 7.93 7.22 -0.19
CA ARG A 159 9.24 7.70 -0.67
C ARG A 159 10.01 8.45 0.41
N GLU A 160 9.33 9.31 1.16
CA GLU A 160 9.96 10.01 2.27
C GLU A 160 10.40 9.03 3.37
N LEU A 161 9.57 8.04 3.70
CA LEU A 161 9.93 6.99 4.64
C LEU A 161 11.14 6.19 4.17
N ALA A 162 11.16 5.73 2.91
CA ALA A 162 12.30 5.01 2.34
C ALA A 162 13.58 5.87 2.32
N ARG A 163 13.45 7.20 2.12
CA ARG A 163 14.58 8.13 2.18
C ARG A 163 15.12 8.26 3.60
N ILE A 164 14.24 8.38 4.60
CA ILE A 164 14.62 8.44 6.01
C ILE A 164 15.29 7.14 6.44
N GLU A 165 14.72 5.97 6.11
CA GLU A 165 15.30 4.66 6.42
C GLU A 165 16.68 4.48 5.78
N ARG A 166 16.83 4.86 4.51
CA ARG A 166 18.14 4.81 3.83
C ARG A 166 19.16 5.70 4.52
N ASN A 167 18.79 6.91 4.90
CA ASN A 167 19.70 7.82 5.59
C ASN A 167 20.09 7.27 6.97
N ASN A 168 19.14 6.72 7.72
CA ASN A 168 19.40 6.10 9.01
C ASN A 168 20.35 4.89 8.89
N LEU A 169 20.14 4.01 7.90
CA LEU A 169 21.04 2.88 7.65
C LEU A 169 22.46 3.33 7.29
N LEU A 170 22.61 4.38 6.48
CA LEU A 170 23.92 4.94 6.15
C LEU A 170 24.61 5.51 7.40
N GLU A 171 23.87 6.22 8.25
CA GLU A 171 24.38 6.77 9.49
C GLU A 171 24.81 5.66 10.47
N GLN A 172 24.04 4.58 10.59
CA GLN A 172 24.40 3.41 11.39
C GLN A 172 25.68 2.73 10.88
N LEU A 173 25.80 2.54 9.56
CA LEU A 173 27.02 1.98 8.95
C LEU A 173 28.24 2.87 9.20
N GLN A 174 28.08 4.19 9.11
CA GLN A 174 29.16 5.13 9.41
C GLN A 174 29.56 5.07 10.90
N LYS A 175 28.59 5.02 11.82
CA LYS A 175 28.84 4.86 13.27
C LYS A 175 29.59 3.56 13.56
N GLN A 176 29.16 2.44 12.96
CA GLN A 176 29.83 1.15 13.12
C GLN A 176 31.27 1.19 12.60
N ALA A 177 31.47 1.70 11.38
CA ALA A 177 32.80 1.84 10.79
C ALA A 177 33.73 2.67 11.67
N MET A 178 33.24 3.79 12.21
CA MET A 178 34.02 4.64 13.12
C MET A 178 34.40 3.93 14.42
N ILE A 179 33.53 3.07 14.97
CA ILE A 179 33.85 2.25 16.15
C ILE A 179 34.92 1.20 15.80
N GLU A 180 34.78 0.51 14.66
CA GLU A 180 35.72 -0.51 14.20
C GLU A 180 37.11 0.08 13.95
N VAL A 181 37.20 1.21 13.24
CA VAL A 181 38.46 1.93 12.99
C VAL A 181 39.09 2.41 14.30
N SER A 182 38.31 3.00 15.20
CA SER A 182 38.81 3.44 16.51
C SER A 182 39.37 2.26 17.33
N ARG A 183 38.70 1.11 17.28
CA ARG A 183 39.13 -0.13 17.92
C ARG A 183 40.40 -0.69 17.27
N ALA A 184 40.46 -0.74 15.94
CA ALA A 184 41.61 -1.24 15.17
C ALA A 184 42.85 -0.37 15.41
N VAL A 185 42.74 0.96 15.24
CA VAL A 185 43.82 1.91 15.53
C VAL A 185 44.31 1.75 16.98
N GLY A 186 43.40 1.61 17.94
CA GLY A 186 43.78 1.38 19.34
C GLY A 186 44.43 0.03 19.62
N ALA A 187 44.06 -1.03 18.90
CA ALA A 187 44.69 -2.35 19.01
C ALA A 187 46.09 -2.35 18.40
N HIS A 188 46.22 -1.86 17.17
CA HIS A 188 47.49 -1.84 16.44
C HIS A 188 48.50 -0.88 17.06
N THR A 189 48.07 0.30 17.56
CA THR A 189 48.97 1.22 18.29
C THR A 189 49.55 0.56 19.54
N ARG A 190 48.75 -0.23 20.28
CA ARG A 190 49.24 -0.98 21.45
C ARG A 190 50.21 -2.08 21.03
N MET A 191 49.92 -2.81 19.96
CA MET A 191 50.80 -3.84 19.43
C MET A 191 52.15 -3.26 18.99
N LEU A 192 52.14 -2.15 18.25
CA LEU A 192 53.35 -1.40 17.88
C LEU A 192 54.13 -0.98 19.13
N ALA A 193 53.47 -0.43 20.15
CA ALA A 193 54.15 -0.05 21.39
C ALA A 193 54.84 -1.24 22.08
N THR A 194 54.22 -2.42 22.10
CA THR A 194 54.80 -3.66 22.62
C THR A 194 56.03 -4.08 21.81
N LEU A 195 55.93 -4.14 20.48
CA LEU A 195 57.03 -4.51 19.59
C LEU A 195 58.21 -3.54 19.71
N TRP A 196 57.93 -2.24 19.80
CA TRP A 196 58.96 -1.22 20.01
C TRP A 196 59.65 -1.34 21.38
N SER A 197 58.92 -1.73 22.42
CA SER A 197 59.49 -1.97 23.76
C SER A 197 60.39 -3.21 23.76
N GLU A 198 60.00 -4.25 23.01
CA GLU A 198 60.80 -5.44 22.79
C GLU A 198 62.06 -5.13 21.99
N ALA A 199 61.96 -4.35 20.90
CA ALA A 199 63.11 -3.88 20.13
C ALA A 199 64.11 -3.12 21.00
N ALA A 200 63.62 -2.19 21.85
CA ALA A 200 64.46 -1.44 22.78
C ALA A 200 65.19 -2.35 23.79
N THR A 201 64.58 -3.47 24.16
CA THR A 201 65.19 -4.48 25.04
C THR A 201 66.27 -5.27 24.29
N GLN A 202 65.99 -5.69 23.06
CA GLN A 202 66.93 -6.45 22.23
C GLN A 202 68.15 -5.63 21.80
N LEU A 203 68.01 -4.32 21.60
CA LEU A 203 69.14 -3.42 21.36
C LEU A 203 70.21 -3.47 22.47
N ARG A 204 69.83 -3.86 23.69
CA ARG A 204 70.75 -4.00 24.83
C ARG A 204 71.38 -5.39 24.94
N ASN A 205 70.99 -6.35 24.09
CA ASN A 205 71.56 -7.70 24.10
C ASN A 205 73.03 -7.63 23.67
N PRO A 206 74.00 -8.13 24.46
CA PRO A 206 75.41 -8.13 24.10
C PRO A 206 75.75 -9.00 22.89
N ASP A 207 75.01 -10.10 22.65
CA ASP A 207 75.25 -10.98 21.50
C ASP A 207 74.73 -10.33 20.21
N ARG A 208 75.63 -10.10 19.25
CA ARG A 208 75.29 -9.50 17.95
C ARG A 208 74.38 -10.40 17.12
N ALA A 209 74.66 -11.70 17.06
CA ALA A 209 73.91 -12.62 16.20
C ALA A 209 72.49 -12.81 16.73
N GLU A 210 72.34 -12.95 18.05
CA GLU A 210 71.01 -13.01 18.69
C GLU A 210 70.25 -11.69 18.56
N ARG A 211 70.93 -10.55 18.76
CA ARG A 211 70.33 -9.23 18.58
C ARG A 211 69.82 -9.02 17.16
N GLU A 212 70.63 -9.31 16.15
CA GLU A 212 70.23 -9.18 14.74
C GLU A 212 69.05 -10.09 14.39
N ALA A 213 69.09 -11.37 14.79
CA ALA A 213 68.01 -12.32 14.55
C ALA A 213 66.69 -11.89 15.22
N ALA A 214 66.75 -11.44 16.48
CA ALA A 214 65.57 -10.96 17.20
C ALA A 214 65.02 -9.66 16.59
N MET A 215 65.89 -8.70 16.26
CA MET A 215 65.49 -7.44 15.63
C MET A 215 64.82 -7.67 14.27
N ASN A 216 65.34 -8.60 13.45
CA ASN A 216 64.72 -8.96 12.16
C ASN A 216 63.30 -9.49 12.32
N ALA A 217 63.08 -10.37 13.29
CA ALA A 217 61.74 -10.89 13.59
C ALA A 217 60.79 -9.79 14.05
N ILE A 218 61.26 -8.87 14.90
CA ILE A 218 60.47 -7.74 15.40
C ILE A 218 60.13 -6.76 14.26
N PHE A 219 61.08 -6.42 13.39
CA PHE A 219 60.83 -5.54 12.24
C PHE A 219 59.84 -6.14 11.24
N GLY A 220 59.90 -7.46 11.03
CA GLY A 220 58.88 -8.16 10.23
C GLY A 220 57.48 -8.00 10.82
N GLN A 221 57.33 -8.16 12.14
CA GLN A 221 56.06 -7.96 12.84
C GLN A 221 55.60 -6.50 12.81
N ILE A 222 56.50 -5.53 13.01
CA ILE A 222 56.18 -4.09 12.89
C ILE A 222 55.65 -3.80 11.49
N SER A 223 56.32 -4.30 10.45
CA SER A 223 55.90 -4.10 9.05
C SER A 223 54.50 -4.65 8.78
N GLN A 224 54.18 -5.84 9.33
CA GLN A 224 52.85 -6.42 9.23
C GLN A 224 51.79 -5.55 9.91
N VAL A 225 52.03 -5.13 11.16
CA VAL A 225 51.07 -4.30 11.91
C VAL A 225 50.85 -2.96 11.22
N VAL A 226 51.88 -2.36 10.63
CA VAL A 226 51.77 -1.12 9.87
C VAL A 226 50.92 -1.29 8.60
N ASN A 227 51.13 -2.40 7.87
CA ASN A 227 50.29 -2.72 6.72
C ASN A 227 48.82 -2.88 7.14
N ASP A 228 48.57 -3.58 8.25
CA ASP A 228 47.23 -3.77 8.79
C ASP A 228 46.59 -2.42 9.21
N VAL A 229 47.36 -1.51 9.81
CA VAL A 229 46.89 -0.14 10.10
C VAL A 229 46.53 0.61 8.82
N SER A 230 47.35 0.53 7.79
CA SER A 230 47.15 1.26 6.53
C SER A 230 45.85 0.81 5.84
N VAL A 231 45.60 -0.51 5.78
CA VAL A 231 44.36 -1.06 5.22
C VAL A 231 43.13 -0.60 6.02
N GLU A 232 43.21 -0.58 7.36
CA GLU A 232 42.11 -0.12 8.21
C GLU A 232 41.87 1.40 8.07
N LEU A 233 42.93 2.19 7.88
CA LEU A 233 42.80 3.64 7.63
C LEU A 233 42.21 3.92 6.24
N ASP A 234 42.56 3.16 5.21
CA ASP A 234 41.97 3.30 3.87
C ASP A 234 40.49 2.93 3.88
N ASN A 235 40.12 1.84 4.57
CA ASN A 235 38.73 1.48 4.78
C ASN A 235 37.96 2.58 5.54
N ALA A 236 38.60 3.20 6.53
CA ALA A 236 38.03 4.33 7.25
C ALA A 236 37.77 5.55 6.34
N HIS A 237 38.68 5.83 5.40
CA HIS A 237 38.53 6.94 4.46
C HIS A 237 37.35 6.75 3.51
N LEU A 238 37.08 5.51 3.09
CA LEU A 238 35.92 5.22 2.23
C LEU A 238 34.57 5.41 2.96
N LEU A 239 34.56 5.25 4.28
CA LEU A 239 33.34 5.24 5.09
C LEU A 239 33.10 6.56 5.85
N SER A 240 34.16 7.33 6.11
CA SER A 240 34.08 8.63 6.80
C SER A 240 33.88 9.77 5.82
N GLN A 241 32.80 10.54 6.01
CA GLN A 241 32.55 11.80 5.31
C GLN A 241 33.05 13.03 6.09
N ASP A 242 33.62 12.85 7.28
CA ASP A 242 34.11 13.94 8.12
C ASP A 242 35.59 14.26 7.82
N ASP A 243 35.84 15.44 7.26
CA ASP A 243 37.17 15.93 6.88
C ASP A 243 38.13 16.02 8.09
N ARG A 244 37.62 16.35 9.28
CA ARG A 244 38.46 16.50 10.48
C ARG A 244 38.92 15.13 10.99
N LEU A 245 38.06 14.12 10.87
CA LEU A 245 38.43 12.75 11.16
C LEU A 245 39.44 12.23 10.15
N GLN A 246 39.23 12.48 8.85
CA GLN A 246 40.20 12.12 7.80
C GLN A 246 41.57 12.76 8.05
N ASP A 247 41.62 14.06 8.36
CA ASP A 247 42.86 14.74 8.73
C ASP A 247 43.56 14.12 9.95
N ALA A 248 42.78 13.69 10.94
CA ALA A 248 43.33 13.04 12.13
C ALA A 248 43.89 11.65 11.82
N LEU A 249 43.22 10.89 10.96
CA LEU A 249 43.66 9.58 10.48
C LEU A 249 44.91 9.71 9.59
N ASN A 250 44.99 10.73 8.74
CA ASN A 250 46.19 11.04 7.97
C ASN A 250 47.40 11.34 8.87
N ARG A 251 47.22 12.08 9.96
CA ARG A 251 48.29 12.29 10.95
C ARG A 251 48.73 11.01 11.65
N VAL A 252 47.85 10.02 11.81
CA VAL A 252 48.23 8.69 12.31
C VAL A 252 49.06 7.98 11.25
N ASN A 253 48.64 8.01 9.99
CA ASN A 253 49.39 7.43 8.87
C ASN A 253 50.80 8.04 8.76
N ASP A 254 50.93 9.36 8.84
CA ASP A 254 52.22 10.06 8.82
C ASP A 254 53.15 9.59 9.95
N ALA A 255 52.61 9.42 11.17
CA ALA A 255 53.36 8.93 12.31
C ALA A 255 53.78 7.45 12.14
N VAL A 256 52.95 6.65 11.47
CA VAL A 256 53.24 5.26 11.14
C VAL A 256 54.33 5.16 10.07
N LEU A 257 54.28 5.97 9.02
CA LEU A 257 55.33 6.04 7.99
C LEU A 257 56.66 6.50 8.60
N MET A 258 56.63 7.48 9.50
CA MET A 258 57.82 7.89 10.25
C MET A 258 58.37 6.75 11.12
N ALA A 259 57.50 5.92 11.70
CA ALA A 259 57.92 4.76 12.48
C ALA A 259 58.61 3.69 11.61
N ILE A 260 58.14 3.46 10.38
CA ILE A 260 58.82 2.57 9.42
C ILE A 260 60.21 3.11 9.10
N GLN A 261 60.32 4.40 8.78
CA GLN A 261 61.61 4.99 8.44
C GLN A 261 62.62 4.83 9.58
N VAL A 262 62.20 5.07 10.82
CA VAL A 262 63.05 4.83 12.01
C VAL A 262 63.38 3.34 12.19
N ALA A 263 62.46 2.44 11.88
CA ALA A 263 62.70 1.00 11.91
C ALA A 263 63.78 0.59 10.90
N GLU A 264 63.72 1.12 9.68
CA GLU A 264 64.69 0.86 8.61
C GLU A 264 66.09 1.40 8.96
N GLU A 265 66.17 2.64 9.47
CA GLU A 265 67.43 3.24 9.92
C GLU A 265 68.05 2.42 11.06
N LEU A 266 67.23 2.03 12.05
CA LEU A 266 67.68 1.20 13.17
C LEU A 266 68.11 -0.21 12.72
N HIS A 267 67.40 -0.80 11.77
CA HIS A 267 67.76 -2.08 11.19
C HIS A 267 69.12 -2.02 10.49
N ALA A 268 69.35 -0.99 9.66
CA ALA A 268 70.63 -0.78 9.00
C ALA A 268 71.78 -0.66 10.01
N ASP A 269 71.59 0.11 11.09
CA ASP A 269 72.59 0.26 12.14
C ASP A 269 72.87 -1.07 12.87
N VAL A 270 71.85 -1.86 13.17
CA VAL A 270 72.01 -3.19 13.81
C VAL A 270 72.76 -4.16 12.91
N VAL A 271 72.42 -4.23 11.62
CA VAL A 271 73.08 -5.09 10.62
C VAL A 271 74.54 -4.71 10.46
N GLU A 272 74.84 -3.42 10.38
CA GLU A 272 76.21 -2.90 10.23
C GLU A 272 77.01 -2.95 11.55
N GLY A 273 76.36 -3.24 12.68
CA GLY A 273 76.97 -3.30 14.00
C GLY A 273 77.27 -1.93 14.61
N ARG A 274 76.64 -0.87 14.10
CA ARG A 274 76.71 0.49 14.67
C ARG A 274 75.73 0.59 15.83
N THR A 275 76.13 1.25 16.91
CA THR A 275 75.21 1.59 18.02
C THR A 275 74.61 2.97 17.73
N PRO A 276 73.27 3.10 17.66
CA PRO A 276 72.63 4.39 17.46
C PRO A 276 73.01 5.37 18.57
N ASP A 277 73.36 6.61 18.19
CA ASP A 277 73.86 7.65 19.11
C ASP A 277 72.76 8.13 20.09
N THR A 278 71.48 7.99 19.71
CA THR A 278 70.32 8.21 20.56
C THR A 278 69.25 7.21 20.19
N ASN A 279 68.61 6.57 21.18
CA ASN A 279 67.52 5.63 20.93
C ASN A 279 66.28 6.37 20.39
N PRO A 280 65.90 6.20 19.11
CA PRO A 280 64.78 6.95 18.50
C PRO A 280 63.41 6.37 18.89
N ILE A 281 63.38 5.16 19.46
CA ILE A 281 62.16 4.40 19.75
C ILE A 281 61.17 5.17 20.65
N PRO A 282 61.57 5.81 21.77
CA PRO A 282 60.64 6.51 22.64
C PRO A 282 59.94 7.69 21.97
N ALA A 283 60.63 8.41 21.07
CA ALA A 283 60.07 9.55 20.36
C ALA A 283 58.97 9.10 19.38
N VAL A 284 59.23 8.03 18.62
CA VAL A 284 58.26 7.43 17.69
C VAL A 284 57.05 6.89 18.44
N GLN A 285 57.25 6.17 19.55
CA GLN A 285 56.16 5.66 20.38
C GLN A 285 55.27 6.80 20.91
N HIS A 286 55.87 7.89 21.39
CA HIS A 286 55.12 9.05 21.89
C HIS A 286 54.29 9.69 20.77
N LEU A 287 54.89 9.89 19.59
CA LEU A 287 54.20 10.48 18.44
C LEU A 287 53.01 9.62 17.99
N LEU A 288 53.23 8.31 17.80
CA LEU A 288 52.16 7.37 17.44
C LEU A 288 51.02 7.41 18.46
N HIS A 289 51.35 7.36 19.74
CA HIS A 289 50.35 7.38 20.81
C HIS A 289 49.56 8.68 20.83
N GLU A 290 50.23 9.82 20.68
CA GLU A 290 49.61 11.15 20.63
C GLU A 290 48.62 11.25 19.46
N ARG A 291 49.07 10.90 18.25
CA ARG A 291 48.23 10.97 17.04
C ARG A 291 47.05 10.01 17.11
N ALA A 292 47.28 8.76 17.51
CA ALA A 292 46.23 7.76 17.66
C ALA A 292 45.22 8.17 18.74
N THR A 293 45.66 8.82 19.82
CA THR A 293 44.75 9.32 20.86
C THR A 293 43.94 10.50 20.39
N ALA A 294 44.52 11.42 19.61
CA ALA A 294 43.80 12.54 19.02
C ALA A 294 42.71 12.05 18.04
N ALA A 295 43.04 11.12 17.15
CA ALA A 295 42.09 10.51 16.21
C ALA A 295 40.94 9.80 16.95
N ARG A 296 41.25 9.00 17.98
CA ARG A 296 40.23 8.33 18.80
C ARG A 296 39.32 9.32 19.54
N ARG A 297 39.87 10.40 20.11
CA ARG A 297 39.06 11.43 20.77
C ARG A 297 38.11 12.11 19.80
N LEU A 298 38.56 12.40 18.58
CA LEU A 298 37.72 12.95 17.53
C LEU A 298 36.62 11.98 17.11
N ALA A 299 36.97 10.72 16.82
CA ALA A 299 35.99 9.68 16.52
C ALA A 299 34.94 9.54 17.64
N TRP A 300 35.37 9.55 18.90
CA TRP A 300 34.45 9.49 20.05
C TRP A 300 33.55 10.72 20.16
N SER A 301 34.10 11.91 19.86
CA SER A 301 33.32 13.14 19.87
C SER A 301 32.24 13.13 18.79
N LEU A 302 32.55 12.62 17.58
CA LEU A 302 31.60 12.50 16.47
C LEU A 302 30.53 11.45 16.74
N LEU A 303 30.90 10.32 17.36
CA LEU A 303 29.94 9.32 17.80
C LEU A 303 28.96 9.90 18.82
N ARG A 304 29.46 10.72 19.75
CA ARG A 304 28.62 11.34 20.79
C ARG A 304 27.70 12.41 20.22
N THR A 305 28.21 13.34 19.42
CA THR A 305 27.38 14.39 18.80
C THR A 305 26.33 13.77 17.89
N GLY A 306 26.70 12.76 17.10
CA GLY A 306 25.73 12.02 16.29
C GLY A 306 24.73 11.19 17.11
N LEU A 307 24.98 10.92 18.39
CA LEU A 307 24.00 10.30 19.29
C LEU A 307 23.04 11.34 19.89
N GLU A 308 23.56 12.52 20.22
CA GLU A 308 22.80 13.66 20.74
C GLU A 308 21.82 14.18 19.67
N ASP A 309 22.25 14.35 18.43
CA ASP A 309 21.40 14.75 17.30
C ASP A 309 20.25 13.75 17.05
N SER A 310 20.53 12.43 17.14
CA SER A 310 19.51 11.39 17.00
C SER A 310 18.45 11.44 18.12
N LEU A 311 18.85 11.81 19.35
CA LEU A 311 17.93 11.95 20.47
C LEU A 311 17.05 13.20 20.32
N GLU A 312 17.61 14.30 19.83
CA GLU A 312 16.86 15.53 19.56
C GLU A 312 15.81 15.33 18.45
N ASP A 313 16.17 14.66 17.36
CA ASP A 313 15.22 14.31 16.28
C ASP A 313 14.08 13.40 16.76
N SER A 314 14.40 12.43 17.63
CA SER A 314 13.41 11.53 18.24
C SER A 314 12.43 12.26 19.16
N THR A 315 12.92 13.28 19.88
CA THR A 315 12.13 14.05 20.86
C THR A 315 11.30 15.13 20.16
N GLY A 316 11.81 15.74 19.09
CA GLY A 316 11.09 16.68 18.23
C GLY A 316 9.92 16.03 17.49
N ALA A 317 10.09 14.80 17.00
CA ALA A 317 9.03 14.03 16.34
C ALA A 317 7.85 13.70 17.27
N LEU A 318 8.09 13.51 18.57
CA LEU A 318 7.05 13.27 19.57
C LEU A 318 6.32 14.55 20.02
N SER A 319 7.00 15.72 19.98
CA SER A 319 6.40 17.00 20.38
C SER A 319 5.52 17.61 19.27
N GLY A 320 5.83 17.36 17.99
CA GLY A 320 5.08 17.88 16.84
C GLY A 320 3.65 17.31 16.67
N ASN A 321 3.30 16.22 17.35
CA ASN A 321 2.02 15.53 17.17
C ASN A 321 0.89 15.99 18.13
N LEU A 322 1.14 16.97 19.01
CA LEU A 322 0.17 17.47 19.99
C LEU A 322 -0.40 18.87 19.67
N GLY A 323 -0.08 19.44 18.50
CA GLY A 323 -0.25 20.88 18.24
C GLY A 323 -1.18 21.30 17.10
N THR A 324 -2.25 20.58 16.75
CA THR A 324 -3.25 21.08 15.77
C THR A 324 -4.69 20.71 16.12
N GLY A 325 -5.08 20.88 17.39
CA GLY A 325 -6.48 20.84 17.82
C GLY A 325 -7.12 22.23 17.83
N THR A 326 -7.24 22.89 16.67
CA THR A 326 -7.97 24.17 16.55
C THR A 326 -9.47 23.91 16.72
N ARG A 327 -9.96 24.21 17.92
CA ARG A 327 -11.36 24.17 18.32
C ARG A 327 -12.10 25.34 17.63
N PRO A 328 -13.14 25.12 16.80
CA PRO A 328 -13.97 26.22 16.32
C PRO A 328 -14.92 26.63 17.45
N GLY A 329 -14.77 27.87 17.92
CA GLY A 329 -15.66 28.51 18.88
C GLY A 329 -16.84 29.17 18.17
N ALA A 330 -18.03 28.86 18.71
CA ALA A 330 -19.29 29.62 18.79
C ALA A 330 -19.74 30.46 17.60
#